data_AF-A0A7C5TVE9-F1
#
_entry.id   AF-A0A7C5TVE9-F1
#
_cell.length_a   1.000
_cell.length_b   1.000
_cell.length_c   1.000
_cell.angle_alpha   90.00
_cell.angle_beta   90.00
_cell.angle_gamma   90.00
#
_symmetry.space_group_name_H-M   'P 1'
#
loop_
_entity.id
_entity.type
_entity.pdbx_description
1 polymer ?
#
loop_
_entity_poly.entity_id
_entity_poly.type
_entity_poly.pdbx_seq_one_letter_code
_entity_poly.pdbx_strand_id
1 'polypeptide(L)'
;MRQQESEFVETVVHINRVAKVVKGGKNFSFSAVVVTGDGSGRVGFGTGKAREVPAAIQKAAEQAKREMIPVPMVDGTVPHKIWGRWGATKVLLRPASPGTGVIAGGGVRAVMESAGVQDVLTKIVGSRNPFNVVRATFDALTNLMTEERVRRLRGLEPVTPEKVEETPVEAPVETATDAEAAPEASAPAVAEKPAVAEEPTAEEAEG
;
A
#
# COMPACT_ATOMS: atom_id res chain seq x y z
N MET A 1 -7.50 35.16 3.72
CA MET A 1 -7.73 33.79 4.23
C MET A 1 -6.37 33.11 4.35
N ARG A 2 -6.10 32.31 5.40
CA ARG A 2 -4.87 31.52 5.46
C ARG A 2 -5.00 30.35 4.48
N GLN A 3 -4.00 30.14 3.64
CA GLN A 3 -3.86 28.89 2.92
C GLN A 3 -3.52 27.81 3.95
N GLN A 4 -4.32 26.75 4.01
CA GLN A 4 -3.81 25.47 4.51
C GLN A 4 -3.01 24.88 3.35
N GLU A 5 -1.69 25.02 3.41
CA GLU A 5 -0.78 24.09 2.72
C GLU A 5 -0.92 22.75 3.46
N SER A 6 -2.00 22.05 3.15
CA SER A 6 -2.31 20.73 3.68
C SER A 6 -1.35 19.73 3.06
N GLU A 7 -0.70 18.96 3.93
CA GLU A 7 0.39 18.01 3.65
C GLU A 7 -0.13 16.77 2.91
N PHE A 8 -0.67 16.99 1.71
CA PHE A 8 -1.21 15.95 0.85
C PHE A 8 -0.09 15.39 -0.03
N VAL A 9 0.13 14.08 0.07
CA VAL A 9 1.03 13.34 -0.83
C VAL A 9 0.36 13.23 -2.19
N GLU A 10 1.03 13.73 -3.24
CA GLU A 10 0.57 13.63 -4.63
C GLU A 10 1.33 12.53 -5.38
N THR A 11 0.66 11.43 -5.71
CA THR A 11 1.24 10.31 -6.44
C THR A 11 0.75 10.27 -7.89
N VAL A 12 1.66 10.46 -8.84
CA VAL A 12 1.37 10.37 -10.28
C VAL A 12 1.29 8.89 -10.69
N VAL A 13 0.10 8.41 -11.04
CA VAL A 13 -0.11 7.00 -11.40
C VAL A 13 0.31 6.70 -12.83
N HIS A 14 -0.06 7.57 -13.78
CA HIS A 14 0.29 7.38 -15.19
C HIS A 14 0.15 8.67 -16.01
N ILE A 15 1.00 8.83 -17.03
CA ILE A 15 0.98 9.96 -17.96
C ILE A 15 0.87 9.42 -19.39
N ASN A 16 -0.17 9.83 -20.12
CA ASN A 16 -0.38 9.50 -21.52
C ASN A 16 -0.05 10.70 -22.42
N ARG A 17 0.78 10.52 -23.46
CA ARG A 17 0.89 11.47 -24.57
C ARG A 17 -0.18 11.17 -25.62
N VAL A 18 -1.26 11.94 -25.64
CA VAL A 18 -2.34 11.82 -26.63
C VAL A 18 -2.12 12.78 -27.81
N ALA A 19 -2.60 12.42 -29.01
CA ALA A 19 -2.39 13.20 -30.22
C ALA A 19 -3.70 13.44 -30.98
N LYS A 20 -3.91 14.67 -31.47
CA LYS A 20 -4.95 15.02 -32.44
C LYS A 20 -4.29 15.26 -33.81
N VAL A 21 -4.65 14.46 -34.81
CA VAL A 21 -4.21 14.68 -36.19
C VAL A 21 -4.90 15.93 -36.76
N VAL A 22 -4.15 16.73 -37.51
CA VAL A 22 -4.60 17.94 -38.21
C VAL A 22 -3.95 18.02 -39.60
N LYS A 23 -4.46 18.87 -40.49
CA LYS A 23 -3.98 18.97 -41.89
C LYS A 23 -2.47 19.19 -42.04
N GLY A 24 -1.81 19.81 -41.05
CA GLY A 24 -0.37 20.06 -41.02
C GLY A 24 0.43 19.21 -40.01
N GLY A 25 -0.11 18.10 -39.48
CA GLY A 25 0.64 17.22 -38.57
C GLY A 25 -0.15 16.66 -37.38
N LYS A 26 0.48 16.59 -36.20
CA LYS A 26 -0.10 16.00 -34.99
C LYS A 26 0.07 16.96 -33.81
N ASN A 27 -1.05 17.50 -33.31
CA ASN A 27 -1.07 18.30 -32.09
C ASN A 27 -1.05 17.36 -30.88
N PHE A 28 0.03 17.39 -30.11
CA PHE A 28 0.16 16.59 -28.88
C PHE A 28 -0.51 17.27 -27.67
N SER A 29 -0.84 16.47 -26.67
CA SER A 29 -1.26 16.90 -25.33
C SER A 29 -0.93 15.78 -24.34
N PHE A 30 -0.72 16.12 -23.08
CA PHE A 30 -0.50 15.14 -22.02
C PHE A 30 -1.75 15.01 -21.16
N SER A 31 -2.06 13.77 -20.76
CA SER A 31 -3.16 13.42 -19.87
C SER A 31 -2.60 12.64 -18.69
N ALA A 32 -2.69 13.20 -17.49
CA ALA A 32 -2.21 12.58 -16.26
C ALA A 32 -3.38 11.99 -15.45
N VAL A 33 -3.13 10.85 -14.79
CA VAL A 33 -3.94 10.32 -13.69
C VAL A 33 -3.12 10.49 -12.42
N VAL A 34 -3.66 11.23 -11.45
CA VAL A 34 -3.00 11.53 -10.17
C VAL A 34 -3.91 11.11 -9.03
N VAL A 35 -3.30 10.59 -7.97
CA VAL A 35 -3.93 10.28 -6.69
C VAL A 35 -3.36 11.25 -5.67
N THR A 36 -4.19 11.67 -4.72
CA THR A 36 -3.81 12.61 -3.66
C THR A 36 -4.43 12.14 -2.35
N GLY A 37 -3.67 12.11 -1.27
CA GLY A 37 -4.17 11.72 0.05
C GLY A 37 -3.30 12.23 1.18
N ASP A 38 -3.76 12.04 2.42
CA ASP A 38 -3.12 12.57 3.64
C ASP A 38 -2.41 11.50 4.48
N GLY A 39 -2.29 10.27 3.97
CA GLY A 39 -1.74 9.13 4.72
C GLY A 39 -2.54 8.77 5.98
N SER A 40 -3.71 9.40 6.20
CA SER A 40 -4.43 9.44 7.46
C SER A 40 -5.92 9.08 7.28
N GLY A 41 -6.23 8.26 6.27
CA GLY A 41 -7.58 7.80 5.99
C GLY A 41 -8.39 8.65 5.00
N ARG A 42 -7.80 9.64 4.29
CA ARG A 42 -8.47 10.32 3.17
C ARG A 42 -7.68 10.23 1.87
N VAL A 43 -8.37 9.93 0.78
CA VAL A 43 -7.77 9.84 -0.55
C VAL A 43 -8.75 10.30 -1.63
N GLY A 44 -8.24 10.97 -2.65
CA GLY A 44 -8.94 11.42 -3.85
C GLY A 44 -8.14 11.06 -5.10
N PHE A 45 -8.79 11.09 -6.27
CA PHE A 45 -8.12 10.93 -7.55
C PHE A 45 -8.64 11.96 -8.56
N GLY A 46 -7.82 12.27 -9.55
CA GLY A 46 -8.17 13.26 -10.57
C GLY A 46 -7.51 12.98 -11.91
N THR A 47 -8.03 13.62 -12.95
CA THR A 47 -7.53 13.50 -14.31
C THR A 47 -7.36 14.87 -14.94
N GLY A 48 -6.13 15.20 -15.31
CA GLY A 48 -5.78 16.50 -15.87
C GLY A 48 -5.23 16.37 -17.28
N LYS A 49 -5.59 17.33 -18.14
CA LYS A 49 -5.11 17.40 -19.53
C LYS A 49 -4.61 18.80 -19.88
N ALA A 50 -3.43 18.87 -20.47
CA ALA A 50 -2.78 20.11 -20.90
C ALA A 50 -1.86 19.87 -22.11
N ARG A 51 -1.22 20.94 -22.62
CA ARG A 51 -0.19 20.86 -23.66
C ARG A 51 1.17 20.37 -23.11
N GLU A 52 1.40 20.59 -21.82
CA GLU A 52 2.63 20.27 -21.09
C GLU A 52 2.33 19.28 -19.94
N VAL A 53 3.36 18.59 -19.45
CA VAL A 53 3.21 17.59 -18.38
C VAL A 53 2.91 18.20 -17.01
N PRO A 54 3.63 19.22 -16.49
CA PRO A 54 3.35 19.78 -15.17
C PRO A 54 1.93 20.36 -15.07
N ALA A 55 1.51 21.12 -16.08
CA ALA A 55 0.16 21.68 -16.19
C ALA A 55 -0.95 20.63 -16.38
N ALA A 56 -0.62 19.37 -16.70
CA ALA A 56 -1.56 18.25 -16.67
C ALA A 56 -1.63 17.60 -15.28
N ILE A 57 -0.49 17.48 -14.58
CA ILE A 57 -0.41 16.94 -13.21
C ILE A 57 -1.13 17.88 -12.23
N GLN A 58 -0.83 19.19 -12.26
CA GLN A 58 -1.42 20.19 -11.37
C GLN A 58 -2.97 20.19 -11.43
N LYS A 59 -3.53 20.13 -12.64
CA LYS A 59 -4.99 20.04 -12.85
C LYS A 59 -5.59 18.74 -12.31
N ALA A 60 -4.85 17.64 -12.37
CA ALA A 60 -5.29 16.37 -11.81
C ALA A 60 -5.30 16.40 -10.28
N ALA A 61 -4.25 16.97 -9.66
CA ALA A 61 -4.17 17.18 -8.22
C ALA A 61 -5.24 18.16 -7.70
N GLU A 62 -5.48 19.27 -8.42
CA GLU A 62 -6.58 20.20 -8.12
C GLU A 62 -7.97 19.56 -8.16
N GLN A 63 -8.18 18.55 -9.02
CA GLN A 63 -9.41 17.76 -9.02
C GLN A 63 -9.43 16.77 -7.85
N ALA A 64 -8.35 16.02 -7.64
CA ALA A 64 -8.23 15.02 -6.58
C ALA A 64 -8.47 15.62 -5.18
N LYS A 65 -7.96 16.83 -4.91
CA LYS A 65 -8.18 17.58 -3.65
C LYS A 65 -9.63 18.06 -3.45
N ARG A 66 -10.48 18.04 -4.47
CA ARG A 66 -11.93 18.33 -4.38
C ARG A 66 -12.76 17.06 -4.22
N GLU A 67 -12.28 15.95 -4.76
CA GLU A 67 -12.97 14.64 -4.80
C GLU A 67 -12.33 13.62 -3.83
N MET A 68 -11.98 14.05 -2.61
CA MET A 68 -11.47 13.16 -1.56
C MET A 68 -12.62 12.42 -0.84
N ILE A 69 -12.44 11.13 -0.62
CA ILE A 69 -13.31 10.28 0.21
C ILE A 69 -12.58 9.85 1.51
N PRO A 70 -13.30 9.66 2.62
CA PRO A 70 -12.79 8.93 3.77
C PRO A 70 -12.71 7.44 3.45
N VAL A 71 -11.63 6.79 3.87
CA VAL A 71 -11.39 5.35 3.71
C VAL A 71 -11.54 4.67 5.07
N PRO A 72 -12.50 3.74 5.23
CA PRO A 72 -12.62 2.98 6.47
C PRO A 72 -11.47 1.96 6.59
N MET A 73 -10.69 2.07 7.65
CA MET A 73 -9.58 1.18 8.00
C MET A 73 -9.76 0.64 9.41
N VAL A 74 -9.13 -0.51 9.69
CA VAL A 74 -8.96 -1.08 11.03
C VAL A 74 -7.51 -1.55 11.11
N ASP A 75 -6.78 -1.16 12.14
CA ASP A 75 -5.39 -1.58 12.42
C ASP A 75 -4.44 -1.52 11.20
N GLY A 76 -4.55 -0.45 10.41
CA GLY A 76 -3.72 -0.23 9.20
C GLY A 76 -4.11 -1.07 7.98
N THR A 77 -5.17 -1.89 8.06
CA THR A 77 -5.69 -2.75 6.99
C THR A 77 -7.17 -2.48 6.64
N VAL A 78 -7.67 -3.22 5.64
CA VAL A 78 -9.02 -3.10 5.07
C VAL A 78 -10.00 -3.99 5.86
N PRO A 79 -11.15 -3.47 6.37
CA PRO A 79 -12.01 -4.19 7.32
C PRO A 79 -12.50 -5.58 6.88
N HIS A 80 -12.73 -5.81 5.58
CA HIS A 80 -13.14 -7.11 5.05
C HIS A 80 -12.80 -7.27 3.56
N LYS A 81 -12.81 -8.51 3.07
CA LYS A 81 -12.55 -8.80 1.64
C LYS A 81 -13.67 -8.22 0.75
N ILE A 82 -13.33 -7.44 -0.26
CA ILE A 82 -14.30 -6.78 -1.14
C ILE A 82 -13.85 -6.77 -2.61
N TRP A 83 -14.81 -6.76 -3.53
CA TRP A 83 -14.59 -6.62 -4.97
C TRP A 83 -15.14 -5.27 -5.44
N GLY A 84 -14.26 -4.37 -5.88
CA GLY A 84 -14.67 -3.20 -6.67
C GLY A 84 -14.64 -3.49 -8.16
N ARG A 85 -15.48 -2.80 -8.93
CA ARG A 85 -15.60 -2.97 -10.38
C ARG A 85 -15.82 -1.63 -11.09
N TRP A 86 -14.95 -1.33 -12.05
CA TRP A 86 -15.21 -0.28 -13.04
C TRP A 86 -15.14 -0.86 -14.46
N GLY A 87 -16.31 -0.94 -15.12
CA GLY A 87 -16.46 -1.50 -16.47
C GLY A 87 -15.96 -2.95 -16.58
N ALA A 88 -14.84 -3.13 -17.29
CA ALA A 88 -14.15 -4.40 -17.54
C ALA A 88 -12.94 -4.65 -16.61
N THR A 89 -12.76 -3.82 -15.58
CA THR A 89 -11.75 -3.99 -14.53
C THR A 89 -12.44 -4.39 -13.23
N LYS A 90 -11.94 -5.44 -12.58
CA LYS A 90 -12.30 -5.85 -11.22
C LYS A 90 -11.06 -5.78 -10.33
N VAL A 91 -11.20 -5.26 -9.13
CA VAL A 91 -10.14 -5.23 -8.11
C VAL A 91 -10.63 -5.95 -6.87
N LEU A 92 -9.98 -7.05 -6.51
CA LEU A 92 -10.11 -7.66 -5.19
C LEU A 92 -9.22 -6.91 -4.21
N LEU A 93 -9.79 -6.47 -3.10
CA LEU A 93 -9.07 -6.09 -1.88
C LEU A 93 -9.30 -7.16 -0.82
N ARG A 94 -8.26 -7.51 -0.07
CA ARG A 94 -8.33 -8.46 1.06
C ARG A 94 -7.46 -7.95 2.22
N PRO A 95 -7.95 -7.99 3.47
CA PRO A 95 -7.09 -7.76 4.64
C PRO A 95 -5.87 -8.68 4.63
N ALA A 96 -4.79 -8.17 5.21
CA ALA A 96 -3.54 -8.88 5.42
C ALA A 96 -3.20 -8.91 6.93
N SER A 97 -2.25 -9.76 7.33
CA SER A 97 -1.70 -9.72 8.68
C SER A 97 -0.74 -8.51 8.80
N PRO A 98 -0.55 -7.94 10.00
CA PRO A 98 0.41 -6.87 10.22
C PRO A 98 1.81 -7.21 9.68
N GLY A 99 2.44 -6.28 8.96
CA GLY A 99 3.79 -6.45 8.40
C GLY A 99 3.87 -7.22 7.07
N THR A 100 2.74 -7.43 6.38
CA THR A 100 2.67 -7.94 4.99
C THR A 100 3.04 -6.88 3.96
N GLY A 101 2.74 -5.61 4.24
CA GLY A 101 2.90 -4.47 3.33
C GLY A 101 1.81 -4.36 2.25
N VAL A 102 1.95 -3.32 1.41
CA VAL A 102 1.02 -3.03 0.30
C VAL A 102 1.36 -3.90 -0.93
N ILE A 103 0.83 -5.12 -0.98
CA ILE A 103 0.99 -6.04 -2.13
C ILE A 103 -0.06 -5.71 -3.19
N ALA A 104 0.28 -4.74 -4.04
CA ALA A 104 -0.61 -4.20 -5.04
C ALA A 104 0.08 -3.80 -6.35
N GLY A 105 -0.67 -3.87 -7.47
CA GLY A 105 -0.23 -3.33 -8.76
C GLY A 105 -0.32 -1.80 -8.76
N GLY A 106 0.59 -1.11 -9.47
CA GLY A 106 0.86 0.33 -9.33
C GLY A 106 -0.35 1.26 -9.14
N GLY A 107 -1.40 1.13 -9.97
CA GLY A 107 -2.61 1.96 -9.86
C GLY A 107 -3.52 1.68 -8.66
N VAL A 108 -3.38 0.51 -8.02
CA VAL A 108 -4.01 0.21 -6.71
C VAL A 108 -3.06 0.62 -5.59
N ARG A 109 -1.75 0.32 -5.73
CA ARG A 109 -0.70 0.65 -4.77
C ARG A 109 -0.70 2.15 -4.41
N ALA A 110 -0.66 3.03 -5.42
CA ALA A 110 -0.69 4.47 -5.21
C ALA A 110 -1.92 4.96 -4.41
N VAL A 111 -3.07 4.29 -4.54
CA VAL A 111 -4.30 4.61 -3.77
C VAL A 111 -4.18 4.14 -2.33
N MET A 112 -3.63 2.95 -2.10
CA MET A 112 -3.45 2.38 -0.75
C MET A 112 -2.41 3.19 0.04
N GLU A 113 -1.26 3.48 -0.57
CA GLU A 113 -0.17 4.27 0.03
C GLU A 113 -0.60 5.71 0.33
N SER A 114 -1.24 6.41 -0.64
CA SER A 114 -1.75 7.77 -0.40
C SER A 114 -2.83 7.85 0.68
N ALA A 115 -3.60 6.77 0.88
CA ALA A 115 -4.63 6.70 1.91
C ALA A 115 -4.10 6.40 3.31
N GLY A 116 -2.88 5.83 3.43
CA GLY A 116 -2.31 5.35 4.70
C GLY A 116 -2.52 3.87 5.02
N VAL A 117 -2.95 3.05 4.05
CA VAL A 117 -3.05 1.59 4.25
C VAL A 117 -1.65 0.99 4.28
N GLN A 118 -1.31 0.31 5.38
CA GLN A 118 0.00 -0.33 5.56
C GLN A 118 -0.02 -1.76 4.99
N ASP A 119 -1.09 -2.50 5.28
CA ASP A 119 -1.17 -3.94 5.07
C ASP A 119 -2.36 -4.32 4.18
N VAL A 120 -2.12 -4.77 2.95
CA VAL A 120 -3.21 -5.20 2.05
C VAL A 120 -2.75 -6.15 0.94
N LEU A 121 -3.54 -7.22 0.73
CA LEU A 121 -3.39 -8.12 -0.42
C LEU A 121 -4.41 -7.76 -1.50
N THR A 122 -3.96 -7.52 -2.74
CA THR A 122 -4.87 -7.13 -3.84
C THR A 122 -4.69 -7.95 -5.11
N LYS A 123 -5.75 -8.05 -5.93
CA LYS A 123 -5.66 -8.66 -7.27
C LYS A 123 -6.52 -7.92 -8.29
N ILE A 124 -5.87 -7.43 -9.34
CA ILE A 124 -6.55 -6.90 -10.54
C ILE A 124 -6.92 -8.07 -11.46
N VAL A 125 -8.19 -8.14 -11.85
CA VAL A 125 -8.76 -9.15 -12.76
C VAL A 125 -9.47 -8.45 -13.92
N GLY A 126 -9.22 -8.91 -15.16
CA GLY A 126 -9.70 -8.25 -16.38
C GLY A 126 -8.74 -7.17 -16.88
N SER A 127 -9.27 -6.02 -17.30
CA SER A 127 -8.48 -4.93 -17.87
C SER A 127 -7.60 -4.23 -16.84
N ARG A 128 -6.39 -3.82 -17.26
CA ARG A 128 -5.35 -3.19 -16.42
C ARG A 128 -5.10 -1.70 -16.76
N ASN A 129 -6.02 -1.04 -17.46
CA ASN A 129 -5.92 0.40 -17.74
C ASN A 129 -5.87 1.20 -16.41
N PRO A 130 -4.81 1.99 -16.13
CA PRO A 130 -4.63 2.68 -14.85
C PRO A 130 -5.85 3.49 -14.39
N PHE A 131 -6.54 4.19 -15.29
CA PHE A 131 -7.74 4.97 -14.94
C PHE A 131 -8.89 4.08 -14.41
N ASN A 132 -9.13 2.93 -15.06
CA ASN A 132 -10.14 1.98 -14.64
C ASN A 132 -9.72 1.23 -13.36
N VAL A 133 -8.42 0.98 -13.16
CA VAL A 133 -7.88 0.35 -11.96
C VAL A 133 -8.03 1.26 -10.74
N VAL A 134 -7.65 2.53 -10.85
CA VAL A 134 -7.88 3.53 -9.80
C VAL A 134 -9.37 3.63 -9.48
N ARG A 135 -10.23 3.84 -10.49
CA ARG A 135 -11.67 4.01 -10.27
C ARG A 135 -12.37 2.76 -9.72
N ALA A 136 -11.94 1.55 -10.11
CA ALA A 136 -12.42 0.30 -9.51
C ALA A 136 -11.92 0.11 -8.06
N THR A 137 -10.80 0.73 -7.68
CA THR A 137 -10.31 0.75 -6.30
C THR A 137 -11.13 1.71 -5.45
N PHE A 138 -11.44 2.91 -5.95
CA PHE A 138 -12.34 3.84 -5.25
C PHE A 138 -13.76 3.26 -5.07
N ASP A 139 -14.27 2.53 -6.06
CA ASP A 139 -15.52 1.76 -5.95
C ASP A 139 -15.42 0.68 -4.83
N ALA A 140 -14.31 -0.05 -4.75
CA ALA A 140 -14.08 -0.99 -3.64
C ALA A 140 -14.09 -0.27 -2.27
N LEU A 141 -13.35 0.84 -2.14
CA LEU A 141 -13.21 1.59 -0.88
C LEU A 141 -14.52 2.24 -0.44
N THR A 142 -15.33 2.74 -1.37
CA THR A 142 -16.63 3.37 -1.08
C THR A 142 -17.67 2.36 -0.56
N ASN A 143 -17.56 1.09 -0.96
CA ASN A 143 -18.46 0.02 -0.51
C ASN A 143 -17.97 -0.71 0.75
N LEU A 144 -16.82 -0.34 1.32
CA LEU A 144 -16.35 -0.88 2.59
C LEU A 144 -17.21 -0.40 3.76
N MET A 145 -17.32 -1.27 4.77
CA MET A 145 -18.08 -1.03 5.99
C MET A 145 -17.27 -1.53 7.20
N THR A 146 -17.14 -0.69 8.23
CA THR A 146 -16.62 -1.09 9.54
C THR A 146 -17.68 -1.87 10.32
N GLU A 147 -17.25 -2.67 11.31
CA GLU A 147 -18.18 -3.43 12.15
C GLU A 147 -19.17 -2.50 12.87
N GLU A 148 -18.70 -1.40 13.45
CA GLU A 148 -19.54 -0.36 14.06
C GLU A 148 -20.67 0.10 13.14
N ARG A 149 -20.34 0.34 11.86
CA ARG A 149 -21.30 0.83 10.87
C ARG A 149 -22.36 -0.23 10.58
N VAL A 150 -21.97 -1.50 10.49
CA VAL A 150 -22.90 -2.63 10.28
C VAL A 150 -23.77 -2.87 11.51
N ARG A 151 -23.22 -2.81 12.73
CA ARG A 151 -24.00 -2.95 13.99
C ARG A 151 -25.03 -1.84 14.13
N ARG A 152 -24.63 -0.59 13.94
CA ARG A 152 -25.50 0.60 14.00
C ARG A 152 -26.65 0.53 12.98
N LEU A 153 -26.38 0.01 11.76
CA LEU A 153 -27.41 -0.20 10.73
C LEU A 153 -28.34 -1.40 11.02
N ARG A 154 -27.97 -2.29 11.94
CA ARG A 154 -28.79 -3.43 12.39
C ARG A 154 -29.51 -3.17 13.72
N GLY A 155 -29.37 -1.97 14.30
CA GLY A 155 -29.92 -1.65 15.62
C GLY A 155 -29.24 -2.39 16.78
N LEU A 156 -28.04 -2.92 16.56
CA LEU A 156 -27.24 -3.60 17.58
C LEU A 156 -26.31 -2.59 18.26
N GLU A 157 -26.13 -2.73 19.57
CA GLU A 157 -25.17 -1.93 20.33
C GLU A 157 -23.73 -2.17 19.84
N PRO A 158 -22.87 -1.14 19.91
CA PRO A 158 -21.45 -1.32 19.66
C PRO A 158 -20.89 -2.27 20.73
N VAL A 159 -20.12 -3.28 20.33
CA VAL A 159 -19.12 -3.80 21.27
C VAL A 159 -18.12 -2.69 21.50
N THR A 160 -17.97 -2.28 22.75
CA THR A 160 -16.65 -1.85 23.21
C THR A 160 -15.71 -3.00 22.90
N PRO A 161 -14.59 -2.82 22.18
CA PRO A 161 -13.60 -3.88 22.07
C PRO A 161 -13.12 -4.17 23.49
N GLU A 162 -13.46 -5.36 24.00
CA GLU A 162 -12.95 -5.80 25.28
C GLU A 162 -11.42 -5.78 25.20
N LYS A 163 -10.82 -5.17 26.21
CA LYS A 163 -9.38 -5.01 26.32
C LYS A 163 -8.78 -6.41 26.19
N VAL A 164 -7.82 -6.60 25.30
CA VAL A 164 -7.08 -7.87 25.22
C VAL A 164 -6.24 -7.96 26.49
N GLU A 165 -6.81 -8.56 27.53
CA GLU A 165 -6.07 -8.97 28.70
C GLU A 165 -5.18 -10.12 28.27
N GLU A 166 -3.87 -9.86 28.25
CA GLU A 166 -2.84 -10.85 28.00
C GLU A 166 -2.79 -11.82 29.20
N THR A 167 -3.74 -12.75 29.29
CA THR A 167 -3.66 -13.87 30.22
C THR A 167 -2.43 -14.69 29.85
N PRO A 168 -1.37 -14.74 30.67
CA PRO A 168 -0.19 -15.51 30.33
C PRO A 168 -0.56 -16.99 30.39
N VAL A 169 -0.41 -17.71 29.28
CA VAL A 169 -0.60 -19.16 29.28
C VAL A 169 0.64 -19.79 29.88
N GLU A 170 0.71 -19.79 31.22
CA GLU A 170 1.69 -20.60 31.95
C GLU A 170 1.50 -22.06 31.57
N ALA A 171 2.55 -22.67 31.01
CA ALA A 171 2.54 -24.08 30.65
C ALA A 171 2.94 -24.94 31.86
N PRO A 172 2.04 -25.76 32.43
CA PRO A 172 2.40 -26.65 33.52
C PRO A 172 3.20 -27.84 32.97
N VAL A 173 4.49 -27.90 33.29
CA VAL A 173 5.34 -29.08 33.05
C VAL A 173 6.10 -29.40 34.33
N GLU A 174 5.41 -30.05 35.27
CA GLU A 174 6.06 -30.62 36.45
C GLU A 174 6.89 -31.85 36.06
N THR A 175 8.21 -31.67 36.21
CA THR A 175 9.23 -32.67 36.59
C THR A 175 8.84 -34.15 36.58
N ALA A 176 9.56 -34.92 35.76
CA ALA A 176 10.01 -36.26 36.14
C ALA A 176 11.54 -36.27 36.16
N THR A 177 12.14 -36.77 37.23
CA THR A 177 13.60 -36.76 37.47
C THR A 177 14.09 -38.18 37.70
N ASP A 178 15.13 -38.58 36.98
CA ASP A 178 16.04 -39.65 37.36
C ASP A 178 17.41 -39.43 36.67
N ALA A 179 18.48 -40.01 37.20
CA ALA A 179 19.86 -39.75 36.81
C ALA A 179 20.69 -41.05 36.72
N GLU A 180 21.85 -41.03 36.04
CA GLU A 180 23.17 -41.40 36.59
C GLU A 180 24.32 -41.06 35.58
N ALA A 181 25.56 -41.42 35.93
CA ALA A 181 26.85 -40.82 35.57
C ALA A 181 27.53 -41.23 34.23
N ALA A 182 28.32 -40.27 33.67
CA ALA A 182 29.76 -40.28 33.30
C ALA A 182 30.51 -41.62 32.95
N PRO A 183 31.63 -41.62 32.16
CA PRO A 183 32.73 -40.63 32.22
C PRO A 183 33.46 -40.25 30.89
N GLU A 184 34.66 -39.66 31.03
CA GLU A 184 35.42 -38.83 30.07
C GLU A 184 36.34 -39.57 29.07
N ALA A 185 36.80 -38.86 28.03
CA ALA A 185 38.12 -39.07 27.40
C ALA A 185 38.68 -37.83 26.65
N SER A 186 39.81 -37.28 27.14
CA SER A 186 40.86 -36.48 26.48
C SER A 186 40.56 -35.21 25.62
N ALA A 187 41.38 -34.18 25.83
CA ALA A 187 41.59 -32.98 24.97
C ALA A 187 43.07 -32.99 24.45
N PRO A 188 43.77 -31.88 24.07
CA PRO A 188 43.37 -30.49 23.73
C PRO A 188 44.09 -29.84 22.49
N ALA A 189 43.74 -28.58 22.20
CA ALA A 189 44.51 -27.57 21.42
C ALA A 189 44.74 -27.85 19.90
N VAL A 190 45.08 -26.89 19.01
CA VAL A 190 45.42 -25.43 19.07
C VAL A 190 44.65 -24.72 17.89
N ALA A 191 44.79 -23.46 17.42
CA ALA A 191 45.73 -22.35 17.57
C ALA A 191 45.02 -20.95 17.49
N GLU A 192 45.58 -19.96 16.76
CA GLU A 192 45.25 -18.52 16.79
C GLU A 192 44.79 -17.92 15.43
N LYS A 193 44.20 -16.71 15.48
CA LYS A 193 44.03 -15.72 14.37
C LYS A 193 45.33 -14.85 14.26
N PRO A 194 45.56 -13.91 13.29
CA PRO A 194 44.59 -13.13 12.48
C PRO A 194 45.03 -12.66 11.04
N ALA A 195 44.23 -11.73 10.48
CA ALA A 195 44.62 -10.53 9.68
C ALA A 195 44.69 -10.54 8.12
N VAL A 196 43.76 -9.75 7.53
CA VAL A 196 43.90 -8.64 6.55
C VAL A 196 44.75 -8.78 5.26
N ALA A 197 44.05 -8.67 4.12
CA ALA A 197 44.37 -7.83 2.92
C ALA A 197 43.02 -7.66 2.16
N GLU A 198 42.47 -6.46 1.90
CA GLU A 198 42.93 -5.30 1.10
C GLU A 198 42.69 -5.48 -0.42
N GLU A 199 41.96 -4.53 -1.02
CA GLU A 199 41.65 -4.47 -2.46
C GLU A 199 42.86 -3.94 -3.26
N PRO A 200 42.88 -4.15 -4.59
CA PRO A 200 43.00 -2.95 -5.42
C PRO A 200 42.05 -2.92 -6.63
N THR A 201 41.67 -1.69 -6.98
CA THR A 201 41.04 -1.33 -8.26
C THR A 201 41.92 -1.65 -9.47
N ALA A 202 41.29 -2.03 -10.58
CA ALA A 202 41.89 -1.98 -11.92
C ALA A 202 40.96 -1.20 -12.86
N GLU A 203 41.55 -0.30 -13.64
CA GLU A 203 40.91 0.67 -14.53
C GLU A 203 41.36 0.41 -15.99
N GLU A 204 40.54 0.84 -16.96
CA GLU A 204 40.81 0.88 -18.41
C GLU A 204 41.18 -0.40 -19.20
N ALA A 205 40.33 -0.73 -20.17
CA ALA A 205 40.73 -1.26 -21.49
C ALA A 205 39.62 -0.94 -22.52
N GLU A 206 39.99 -0.42 -23.70
CA GLU A 206 39.06 -0.16 -24.82
C GLU A 206 38.69 -1.46 -25.57
N GLY A 207 37.50 -1.49 -26.20
CA GLY A 207 37.00 -2.60 -27.02
C GLY A 207 35.59 -2.40 -27.58
#